data_AF-A0AAU4IPI5-F1
#
_entry.id   AF-A0AAU4IPI5-F1
#
_cell.length_a   1.000
_cell.length_b   1.000
_cell.length_c   1.000
_cell.angle_alpha   90.00
_cell.angle_beta   90.00
_cell.angle_gamma   90.00
#
_symmetry.space_group_name_H-M   'P 1'
#
loop_
_entity.id
_entity.type
_entity.pdbx_description
1 polymer ?
#
loop_
_entity_poly.entity_id
_entity_poly.type
_entity_poly.pdbx_seq_one_letter_code
_entity_poly.pdbx_strand_id
1 'polypeptide(L)'
;MDRIIDFIKAEPEAAAVFAALISILGGFLGSLLSGWIQVRGGLAQASAAVQASRITAEAQHLATLHTDRRREIAAFVYEAQQCADAANAVFLPSDPTTQAASEASGQAAGKAVRIKQAELQLIAPSEIVELTAAVIKSLSALRVLSARGVAARVEYELLGRGHRNATDREEACVRALVALRELRQRVQESDSPARKVELSAALATALSEVPGLSDVQRVMLQIDGTLPALRPLRSQANRAYEAALGELVAASRTLLRSDDRQPD
;
A
#
# COMPACT_ATOMS: atom_id res chain seq x y z
N MET A 1 85.17 -2.88 -21.92
CA MET A 1 84.67 -2.67 -23.29
C MET A 1 85.79 -2.89 -24.30
N ASP A 2 87.00 -2.38 -24.07
CA ASP A 2 88.13 -2.50 -25.01
C ASP A 2 88.50 -3.95 -25.38
N ARG A 3 88.48 -4.90 -24.43
CA ARG A 3 88.73 -6.33 -24.71
C ARG A 3 87.68 -7.01 -25.60
N ILE A 4 86.45 -6.49 -25.66
CA ILE A 4 85.38 -7.03 -26.51
C ILE A 4 85.54 -6.48 -27.94
N ILE A 5 85.99 -5.23 -28.05
CA ILE A 5 86.24 -4.57 -29.34
C ILE A 5 87.46 -5.18 -30.05
N ASP A 6 88.50 -5.56 -29.30
CA ASP A 6 89.68 -6.24 -29.87
C ASP A 6 89.36 -7.68 -30.32
N PHE A 7 88.50 -8.39 -29.60
CA PHE A 7 88.01 -9.73 -30.00
C PHE A 7 87.14 -9.67 -31.27
N ILE A 8 86.32 -8.63 -31.43
CA ILE A 8 85.47 -8.42 -32.61
C ILE A 8 86.28 -8.10 -33.88
N LYS A 9 87.45 -7.45 -33.75
CA LYS A 9 88.32 -7.12 -34.88
C LYS A 9 89.18 -8.30 -35.37
N ALA A 10 89.48 -9.26 -34.50
CA ALA A 10 90.38 -10.38 -34.83
C ALA A 10 89.67 -11.51 -35.62
N GLU A 11 88.37 -11.74 -35.38
CA GLU A 11 87.57 -12.74 -36.09
C GLU A 11 86.18 -12.18 -36.43
N PRO A 12 86.00 -11.56 -37.61
CA PRO A 12 84.73 -10.92 -37.99
C PRO A 12 83.57 -11.93 -38.09
N GLU A 13 83.87 -13.21 -38.34
CA GLU A 13 82.89 -14.29 -38.33
C GLU A 13 82.38 -14.58 -36.90
N ALA A 14 83.26 -14.59 -35.90
CA ALA A 14 82.87 -14.79 -34.50
C ALA A 14 82.03 -13.62 -33.95
N ALA A 15 82.34 -12.39 -34.37
CA ALA A 15 81.56 -11.19 -34.03
C ALA A 15 80.15 -11.20 -34.65
N ALA A 16 80.03 -11.65 -35.89
CA ALA A 16 78.73 -11.78 -36.57
C ALA A 16 77.86 -12.86 -35.89
N VAL A 17 78.45 -13.99 -35.51
CA VAL A 17 77.76 -15.07 -34.76
C VAL A 17 77.34 -14.57 -33.37
N PHE A 18 78.20 -13.81 -32.67
CA PHE A 18 77.88 -13.27 -31.35
C PHE A 18 76.78 -12.20 -31.40
N ALA A 19 76.81 -11.31 -32.40
CA ALA A 19 75.76 -10.33 -32.63
C ALA A 19 74.43 -11.00 -33.00
N ALA A 20 74.46 -12.05 -33.83
CA ALA A 20 73.28 -12.85 -34.16
C ALA A 20 72.71 -13.55 -32.91
N LEU A 21 73.56 -14.11 -32.05
CA LEU A 21 73.17 -14.72 -30.77
C LEU A 21 72.53 -13.70 -29.84
N ILE A 22 73.09 -12.50 -29.70
CA ILE A 22 72.50 -11.42 -28.89
C ILE A 22 71.15 -10.96 -29.46
N SER A 23 71.01 -10.85 -30.78
CA SER A 23 69.74 -10.50 -31.42
C SER A 23 68.66 -11.57 -31.22
N ILE A 24 69.02 -12.85 -31.31
CA ILE A 24 68.11 -13.97 -31.05
C ILE A 24 67.70 -13.99 -29.57
N LEU A 25 68.66 -13.83 -28.66
CA LEU A 25 68.41 -13.82 -27.21
C LEU A 25 67.58 -12.60 -26.79
N GLY A 26 67.86 -11.43 -27.35
CA GLY A 26 67.13 -10.19 -27.12
C GLY A 26 65.71 -10.24 -27.68
N GLY A 27 65.51 -10.84 -28.86
CA GLY A 27 64.19 -11.07 -29.44
C GLY A 27 63.34 -12.06 -28.62
N PHE A 28 63.97 -13.10 -28.07
CA PHE A 28 63.31 -14.09 -27.21
C PHE A 28 62.95 -13.53 -25.82
N LEU A 29 63.84 -12.76 -25.19
CA LEU A 29 63.54 -12.09 -23.92
C LEU A 29 62.48 -10.99 -24.08
N GLY A 30 62.52 -10.25 -25.19
CA GLY A 30 61.51 -9.24 -25.52
C GLY A 30 60.13 -9.85 -25.76
N SER A 31 60.04 -10.99 -26.45
CA SER A 31 58.77 -11.68 -26.68
C SER A 31 58.19 -12.30 -25.39
N LEU A 32 59.04 -12.82 -24.51
CA LEU A 32 58.64 -13.31 -23.19
C LEU A 32 58.15 -12.19 -22.26
N LEU A 33 58.85 -11.04 -22.22
CA LEU A 33 58.41 -9.88 -21.43
C LEU A 33 57.09 -9.30 -21.96
N SER A 34 56.94 -9.20 -23.29
CA SER A 34 55.72 -8.73 -23.94
C SER A 34 54.53 -9.66 -23.63
N GLY A 35 54.73 -10.98 -23.72
CA GLY A 35 53.71 -11.97 -23.36
C GLY A 35 53.33 -11.90 -21.88
N TRP A 36 54.30 -11.69 -21.00
CA TRP A 36 54.03 -11.59 -19.55
C TRP A 36 53.26 -10.32 -19.16
N ILE A 37 53.53 -9.19 -19.81
CA ILE A 37 52.78 -7.94 -19.65
C ILE A 37 51.36 -8.08 -20.20
N GLN A 38 51.18 -8.73 -21.35
CA GLN A 38 49.85 -9.02 -21.90
C GLN A 38 49.04 -9.98 -21.03
N VAL A 39 49.67 -11.01 -20.46
CA VAL A 39 49.01 -11.95 -19.55
C VAL A 39 48.61 -11.27 -18.23
N ARG A 40 49.47 -10.40 -17.68
CA ARG A 40 49.14 -9.61 -16.47
C ARG A 40 48.06 -8.56 -16.73
N GLY A 41 48.10 -7.90 -17.90
CA GLY A 41 47.05 -6.97 -18.33
C GLY A 41 45.71 -7.67 -18.53
N GLY A 42 45.71 -8.86 -19.16
CA GLY A 42 44.52 -9.68 -19.36
C GLY A 42 43.94 -10.23 -18.06
N LEU A 43 44.79 -10.62 -17.09
CA LEU A 43 44.35 -11.04 -15.75
C LEU A 43 43.73 -9.89 -14.95
N ALA A 44 44.28 -8.68 -15.04
CA ALA A 44 43.73 -7.49 -14.40
C ALA A 44 42.41 -7.04 -15.05
N GLN A 45 42.29 -7.15 -16.38
CA GLN A 45 41.04 -6.88 -17.10
C GLN A 45 39.97 -7.95 -16.81
N ALA A 46 40.36 -9.23 -16.70
CA ALA A 46 39.46 -10.31 -16.35
C ALA A 46 38.95 -10.18 -14.91
N SER A 47 39.82 -9.83 -13.95
CA SER A 47 39.39 -9.61 -12.56
C SER A 47 38.51 -8.36 -12.41
N ALA A 48 38.82 -7.28 -13.13
CA ALA A 48 37.97 -6.08 -13.21
C ALA A 48 36.62 -6.38 -13.87
N ALA A 49 36.58 -7.19 -14.92
CA ALA A 49 35.33 -7.62 -15.57
C ALA A 49 34.48 -8.52 -14.65
N VAL A 50 35.10 -9.37 -13.84
CA VAL A 50 34.41 -10.19 -12.83
C VAL A 50 33.87 -9.32 -11.69
N GLN A 51 34.61 -8.31 -11.24
CA GLN A 51 34.09 -7.36 -10.26
C GLN A 51 32.97 -6.50 -10.84
N ALA A 52 33.13 -5.97 -12.05
CA ALA A 52 32.11 -5.20 -12.74
C ALA A 52 30.84 -6.02 -12.99
N SER A 53 30.96 -7.30 -13.35
CA SER A 53 29.80 -8.18 -13.55
C SER A 53 29.10 -8.52 -12.23
N ARG A 54 29.84 -8.70 -11.13
CA ARG A 54 29.25 -8.82 -9.78
C ARG A 54 28.49 -7.57 -9.36
N ILE A 55 29.12 -6.41 -9.48
CA ILE A 55 28.50 -5.11 -9.15
C ILE A 55 27.25 -4.90 -10.03
N THR A 56 27.33 -5.23 -11.32
CA THR A 56 26.19 -5.12 -12.24
C THR A 56 25.08 -6.08 -11.87
N ALA A 57 25.39 -7.34 -11.51
CA ALA A 57 24.39 -8.32 -11.10
C ALA A 57 23.72 -7.93 -9.78
N GLU A 58 24.49 -7.43 -8.81
CA GLU A 58 23.96 -6.90 -7.55
C GLU A 58 23.08 -5.66 -7.78
N ALA A 59 23.51 -4.74 -8.64
CA ALA A 59 22.72 -3.57 -9.04
C ALA A 59 21.42 -3.96 -9.76
N GLN A 60 21.47 -4.94 -10.68
CA GLN A 60 20.27 -5.46 -11.36
C GLN A 60 19.32 -6.14 -10.39
N HIS A 61 19.85 -6.90 -9.42
CA HIS A 61 19.04 -7.55 -8.39
C HIS A 61 18.33 -6.52 -7.50
N LEU A 62 19.06 -5.49 -7.04
CA LEU A 62 18.49 -4.38 -6.27
C LEU A 62 17.43 -3.62 -7.09
N ALA A 63 17.71 -3.28 -8.35
CA ALA A 63 16.75 -2.58 -9.21
C ALA A 63 15.46 -3.38 -9.44
N THR A 64 15.56 -4.71 -9.55
CA THR A 64 14.40 -5.61 -9.68
C THR A 64 13.55 -5.56 -8.40
N LEU A 65 14.20 -5.73 -7.25
CA LEU A 65 13.55 -5.68 -5.93
C LEU A 65 12.85 -4.33 -5.68
N HIS A 66 13.44 -3.22 -6.13
CA HIS A 66 12.84 -1.90 -6.03
C HIS A 66 11.57 -1.78 -6.88
N THR A 67 11.64 -2.27 -8.11
CA THR A 67 10.50 -2.27 -9.04
C THR A 67 9.33 -3.08 -8.47
N ASP A 68 9.62 -4.26 -7.92
CA ASP A 68 8.62 -5.13 -7.30
C ASP A 68 7.98 -4.46 -6.09
N ARG A 69 8.78 -3.89 -5.17
CA ARG A 69 8.26 -3.13 -4.02
C ARG A 69 7.37 -1.98 -4.44
N ARG A 70 7.79 -1.17 -5.41
CA ARG A 70 7.01 -0.03 -5.91
C ARG A 70 5.66 -0.48 -6.47
N ARG A 71 5.66 -1.57 -7.25
CA ARG A 71 4.45 -2.15 -7.82
C ARG A 71 3.50 -2.65 -6.73
N GLU A 72 4.01 -3.38 -5.74
CA GLU A 72 3.17 -3.94 -4.68
C GLU A 72 2.62 -2.87 -3.72
N ILE A 73 3.40 -1.84 -3.41
CA ILE A 73 2.91 -0.69 -2.63
C ILE A 73 1.78 0.02 -3.39
N ALA A 74 1.96 0.26 -4.69
CA ALA A 74 0.93 0.89 -5.51
C ALA A 74 -0.35 0.03 -5.60
N ALA A 75 -0.20 -1.29 -5.75
CA ALA A 75 -1.33 -2.21 -5.76
C ALA A 75 -2.06 -2.25 -4.41
N PHE A 76 -1.34 -2.23 -3.29
CA PHE A 76 -1.94 -2.13 -1.96
C PHE A 76 -2.75 -0.83 -1.79
N VAL A 77 -2.18 0.31 -2.19
CA VAL A 77 -2.85 1.62 -2.13
C VAL A 77 -4.15 1.61 -2.94
N TYR A 78 -4.10 1.06 -4.15
CA TYR A 78 -5.26 0.92 -5.02
C TYR A 78 -6.36 0.04 -4.39
N GLU A 79 -6.01 -1.15 -3.89
CA GLU A 79 -6.97 -2.04 -3.23
C GLU A 79 -7.53 -1.44 -1.94
N ALA A 80 -6.72 -0.68 -1.19
CA ALA A 80 -7.16 0.04 -0.01
C ALA A 80 -8.21 1.11 -0.37
N GLN A 81 -8.01 1.86 -1.45
CA GLN A 81 -8.96 2.85 -1.95
C GLN A 81 -10.25 2.19 -2.42
N GLN A 82 -10.16 1.12 -3.22
CA GLN A 82 -11.36 0.36 -3.62
C GLN A 82 -12.15 -0.17 -2.41
N CYS A 83 -11.45 -0.65 -1.37
CA CYS A 83 -12.10 -1.12 -0.16
C CYS A 83 -12.82 0.00 0.59
N ALA A 84 -12.20 1.19 0.69
CA ALA A 84 -12.83 2.37 1.29
C ALA A 84 -14.04 2.85 0.50
N ASP A 85 -13.94 2.87 -0.83
CA ASP A 85 -15.03 3.26 -1.74
C ASP A 85 -16.21 2.29 -1.62
N ALA A 86 -15.94 0.98 -1.63
CA ALA A 86 -16.96 -0.04 -1.44
C ALA A 86 -17.64 0.07 -0.06
N ALA A 87 -16.88 0.34 1.00
CA ALA A 87 -17.45 0.57 2.33
C ALA A 87 -18.33 1.84 2.39
N ASN A 88 -17.97 2.87 1.63
CA ASN A 88 -18.71 4.13 1.56
C ASN A 88 -19.94 4.06 0.62
N ALA A 89 -19.90 3.23 -0.42
CA ALA A 89 -20.98 3.06 -1.38
C ALA A 89 -22.28 2.54 -0.75
N VAL A 90 -22.18 1.75 0.33
CA VAL A 90 -23.33 1.23 1.11
C VAL A 90 -24.20 2.35 1.70
N PHE A 91 -23.71 3.59 1.76
CA PHE A 91 -24.48 4.74 2.25
C PHE A 91 -25.17 5.54 1.15
N LEU A 92 -24.92 5.24 -0.13
CA LEU A 92 -25.55 5.91 -1.24
C LEU A 92 -26.91 5.27 -1.55
N PRO A 93 -27.91 6.04 -2.04
CA PRO A 93 -29.17 5.47 -2.51
C PRO A 93 -28.88 4.44 -3.60
N SER A 94 -29.43 3.23 -3.48
CA SER A 94 -29.24 2.17 -4.49
C SER A 94 -30.39 1.16 -4.40
N ASP A 95 -30.73 0.55 -5.53
CA ASP A 95 -31.76 -0.49 -5.58
C ASP A 95 -31.36 -1.72 -4.75
N PRO A 96 -32.32 -2.52 -4.25
CA PRO A 96 -32.05 -3.70 -3.42
C PRO A 96 -31.11 -4.73 -4.07
N THR A 97 -31.19 -4.89 -5.39
CA THR A 97 -30.29 -5.74 -6.18
C THR A 97 -28.85 -5.22 -6.19
N THR A 98 -28.70 -3.89 -6.21
CA THR A 98 -27.40 -3.21 -6.16
C THR A 98 -26.78 -3.30 -4.75
N GLN A 99 -27.59 -3.44 -3.71
CA GLN A 99 -27.12 -3.57 -2.35
C GLN A 99 -26.38 -4.90 -2.10
N ALA A 100 -26.98 -6.03 -2.48
CA ALA A 100 -26.31 -7.33 -2.32
C ALA A 100 -25.00 -7.40 -3.12
N ALA A 101 -24.99 -6.80 -4.32
CA ALA A 101 -23.79 -6.65 -5.13
C ALA A 101 -22.73 -5.75 -4.45
N SER A 102 -23.15 -4.64 -3.83
CA SER A 102 -22.26 -3.74 -3.10
C SER A 102 -21.64 -4.40 -1.87
N GLU A 103 -22.41 -5.21 -1.13
CA GLU A 103 -21.91 -5.97 0.03
C GLU A 103 -20.90 -7.04 -0.39
N ALA A 104 -21.20 -7.79 -1.45
CA ALA A 104 -20.27 -8.77 -2.02
C ALA A 104 -18.98 -8.11 -2.54
N SER A 105 -19.10 -6.97 -3.23
CA SER A 105 -17.97 -6.17 -3.69
C SER A 105 -17.10 -5.69 -2.52
N GLY A 106 -17.72 -5.19 -1.43
CA GLY A 106 -16.99 -4.77 -0.23
C GLY A 106 -16.25 -5.92 0.47
N GLN A 107 -16.82 -7.13 0.48
CA GLN A 107 -16.13 -8.32 0.99
C GLN A 107 -14.93 -8.69 0.11
N ALA A 108 -15.09 -8.68 -1.21
CA ALA A 108 -14.03 -8.98 -2.17
C ALA A 108 -12.87 -7.98 -2.08
N ALA A 109 -13.15 -6.68 -2.11
CA ALA A 109 -12.14 -5.62 -1.95
C ALA A 109 -11.42 -5.75 -0.60
N GLY A 110 -12.17 -6.07 0.45
CA GLY A 110 -11.61 -6.31 1.77
C GLY A 110 -10.69 -7.54 1.88
N LYS A 111 -10.88 -8.56 1.03
CA LYS A 111 -9.97 -9.71 0.91
C LYS A 111 -8.74 -9.33 0.08
N ALA A 112 -8.93 -8.63 -1.03
CA ALA A 112 -7.86 -8.20 -1.93
C ALA A 112 -6.82 -7.33 -1.22
N VAL A 113 -7.25 -6.34 -0.44
CA VAL A 113 -6.32 -5.48 0.33
C VAL A 113 -5.52 -6.26 1.38
N ARG A 114 -6.11 -7.30 1.99
CA ARG A 114 -5.41 -8.17 2.96
C ARG A 114 -4.38 -9.08 2.29
N ILE A 115 -4.67 -9.56 1.07
CA ILE A 115 -3.69 -10.31 0.28
C ILE A 115 -2.49 -9.42 -0.03
N LYS A 116 -2.73 -8.19 -0.49
CA LYS A 116 -1.66 -7.22 -0.76
C LYS A 116 -0.87 -6.84 0.50
N GLN A 117 -1.52 -6.75 1.66
CA GLN A 117 -0.82 -6.57 2.93
C GLN A 117 0.15 -7.73 3.21
N ALA A 118 -0.31 -8.97 3.04
CA ALA A 118 0.52 -10.16 3.28
C ALA A 118 1.70 -10.24 2.30
N GLU A 119 1.51 -9.85 1.05
CA GLU A 119 2.60 -9.74 0.07
C GLU A 119 3.64 -8.68 0.50
N LEU A 120 3.19 -7.50 0.93
CA LEU A 120 4.08 -6.45 1.45
C LEU A 120 4.85 -6.87 2.71
N GLN A 121 4.25 -7.67 3.58
CA GLN A 121 4.93 -8.23 4.77
C GLN A 121 6.16 -9.07 4.43
N LEU A 122 6.24 -9.62 3.20
CA LEU A 122 7.35 -10.46 2.77
C LEU A 122 8.50 -9.67 2.14
N ILE A 123 8.22 -8.51 1.55
CA ILE A 123 9.18 -7.80 0.68
C ILE A 123 9.53 -6.39 1.14
N ALA A 124 8.70 -5.76 1.98
CA ALA A 124 8.84 -4.36 2.37
C ALA A 124 9.55 -4.22 3.73
N PRO A 125 10.21 -3.07 3.99
CA PRO A 125 10.74 -2.75 5.31
C PRO A 125 9.66 -2.72 6.40
N SER A 126 10.05 -2.94 7.65
CA SER A 126 9.13 -2.99 8.81
C SER A 126 8.27 -1.72 8.95
N GLU A 127 8.84 -0.55 8.68
CA GLU A 127 8.12 0.73 8.71
C GLU A 127 6.92 0.74 7.74
N ILE A 128 7.11 0.26 6.51
CA ILE A 128 6.02 0.15 5.53
C ILE A 128 4.98 -0.87 6.00
N VAL A 129 5.43 -2.00 6.55
CA VAL A 129 4.53 -3.03 7.09
C VAL A 129 3.65 -2.48 8.21
N GLU A 130 4.21 -1.72 9.14
CA GLU A 130 3.45 -1.08 10.23
C GLU A 130 2.41 -0.10 9.70
N LEU A 131 2.79 0.73 8.71
CA LEU A 131 1.88 1.68 8.07
C LEU A 131 0.74 0.98 7.30
N THR A 132 1.01 -0.13 6.61
CA THR A 132 -0.06 -0.92 5.97
C THR A 132 -1.02 -1.51 7.01
N ALA A 133 -0.53 -1.92 8.18
CA ALA A 133 -1.37 -2.39 9.28
C ALA A 133 -2.27 -1.29 9.84
N ALA A 134 -1.77 -0.05 9.95
CA ALA A 134 -2.57 1.12 10.33
C ALA A 134 -3.69 1.42 9.32
N VAL A 135 -3.41 1.31 8.02
CA VAL A 135 -4.42 1.44 6.96
C VAL A 135 -5.49 0.35 7.08
N ILE A 136 -5.09 -0.91 7.26
CA ILE A 136 -6.02 -2.05 7.41
C ILE A 136 -6.89 -1.91 8.67
N LYS A 137 -6.32 -1.43 9.78
CA LYS A 137 -7.07 -1.13 11.01
C LYS A 137 -8.16 -0.09 10.75
N SER A 138 -7.81 0.99 10.06
CA SER A 138 -8.75 2.07 9.72
C SER A 138 -9.83 1.60 8.73
N LEU A 139 -9.47 0.82 7.72
CA LEU A 139 -10.42 0.17 6.81
C LEU A 139 -11.36 -0.80 7.54
N SER A 140 -10.85 -1.55 8.51
CA SER A 140 -11.67 -2.47 9.30
C SER A 140 -12.73 -1.69 10.10
N ALA A 141 -12.38 -0.53 10.66
CA ALA A 141 -13.35 0.34 11.31
C ALA A 141 -14.42 0.84 10.32
N LEU A 142 -14.03 1.28 9.11
CA LEU A 142 -14.99 1.68 8.07
C LEU A 142 -15.94 0.55 7.67
N ARG A 143 -15.43 -0.67 7.51
CA ARG A 143 -16.24 -1.86 7.18
C ARG A 143 -17.20 -2.27 8.30
N VAL A 144 -16.80 -2.12 9.56
CA VAL A 144 -17.73 -2.33 10.69
C VAL A 144 -18.87 -1.31 10.63
N LEU A 145 -18.56 -0.05 10.30
CA LEU A 145 -19.58 0.99 10.15
C LEU A 145 -20.46 0.77 8.92
N SER A 146 -19.96 0.17 7.83
CA SER A 146 -20.78 -0.11 6.63
C SER A 146 -21.89 -1.13 6.90
N ALA A 147 -21.74 -2.01 7.90
CA ALA A 147 -22.81 -2.90 8.34
C ALA A 147 -24.05 -2.14 8.85
N ARG A 148 -23.88 -0.88 9.29
CA ARG A 148 -24.96 0.02 9.70
C ARG A 148 -25.55 0.82 8.53
N GLY A 149 -25.06 0.62 7.31
CA GLY A 149 -25.41 1.42 6.14
C GLY A 149 -26.87 1.32 5.71
N VAL A 150 -27.54 0.20 5.97
CA VAL A 150 -28.98 0.07 5.70
C VAL A 150 -29.80 0.98 6.61
N ALA A 151 -29.57 0.93 7.92
CA ALA A 151 -30.27 1.78 8.88
C ALA A 151 -30.03 3.28 8.59
N ALA A 152 -28.80 3.64 8.24
CA ALA A 152 -28.45 5.01 7.88
C ALA A 152 -29.13 5.50 6.59
N ARG A 153 -29.33 4.60 5.60
CA ARG A 153 -30.09 4.93 4.39
C ARG A 153 -31.56 5.16 4.70
N VAL A 154 -32.17 4.30 5.51
CA VAL A 154 -33.56 4.50 5.95
C VAL A 154 -33.70 5.82 6.70
N GLU A 155 -32.77 6.13 7.61
CA GLU A 155 -32.74 7.43 8.30
C GLU A 155 -32.62 8.61 7.31
N TYR A 156 -31.78 8.50 6.29
CA TYR A 156 -31.65 9.52 5.24
C TYR A 156 -32.94 9.68 4.41
N GLU A 157 -33.60 8.58 4.07
CA GLU A 157 -34.92 8.62 3.41
C GLU A 157 -35.97 9.29 4.28
N LEU A 158 -36.00 9.00 5.58
CA LEU A 158 -36.90 9.65 6.53
C LEU A 158 -36.63 11.15 6.62
N LEU A 159 -35.37 11.56 6.66
CA LEU A 159 -34.99 12.98 6.61
C LEU A 159 -35.49 13.63 5.33
N GLY A 160 -35.31 12.98 4.18
CA GLY A 160 -35.76 13.51 2.89
C GLY A 160 -37.28 13.53 2.71
N ARG A 161 -38.03 12.68 3.43
CA ARG A 161 -39.51 12.72 3.48
C ARG A 161 -39.97 13.84 4.41
N GLY A 162 -39.41 13.95 5.62
CA GLY A 162 -39.81 14.95 6.62
C GLY A 162 -39.49 16.41 6.27
N HIS A 163 -38.69 16.69 5.24
CA HIS A 163 -38.41 18.06 4.76
C HIS A 163 -39.38 18.54 3.65
N ARG A 164 -40.29 17.70 3.17
CA ARG A 164 -41.33 18.10 2.21
C ARG A 164 -42.56 18.64 2.99
N ASN A 165 -43.51 19.30 2.32
CA ASN A 165 -44.52 20.18 2.95
C ASN A 165 -45.58 19.48 3.83
N ALA A 166 -45.71 19.95 5.09
CA ALA A 166 -46.76 19.75 6.10
C ALA A 166 -47.93 18.79 5.78
N THR A 167 -47.65 17.49 5.69
CA THR A 167 -48.68 16.43 5.76
C THR A 167 -48.49 15.56 7.01
N ASP A 168 -49.56 14.93 7.50
CA ASP A 168 -49.51 14.01 8.65
C ASP A 168 -48.44 12.92 8.52
N ARG A 169 -48.12 12.51 7.28
CA ARG A 169 -47.08 11.52 6.97
C ARG A 169 -45.67 12.00 7.30
N GLU A 170 -45.43 13.30 7.18
CA GLU A 170 -44.13 13.91 7.44
C GLU A 170 -43.95 14.17 8.93
N GLU A 171 -45.02 14.52 9.64
CA GLU A 171 -44.99 14.62 11.10
C GLU A 171 -44.59 13.29 11.75
N ALA A 172 -45.11 12.17 11.24
CA ALA A 172 -44.70 10.84 11.69
C ALA A 172 -43.20 10.59 11.45
N CYS A 173 -42.65 11.00 10.29
CA CYS A 173 -41.22 10.90 10.00
C CYS A 173 -40.39 11.75 10.96
N VAL A 174 -40.82 12.99 11.24
CA VAL A 174 -40.16 13.90 12.19
C VAL A 174 -40.19 13.33 13.61
N ARG A 175 -41.34 12.82 14.07
CA ARG A 175 -41.47 12.16 15.39
C ARG A 175 -40.52 10.98 15.53
N ALA A 176 -40.46 10.11 14.52
CA ALA A 176 -39.53 8.97 14.50
C ALA A 176 -38.06 9.41 14.57
N LEU A 177 -37.67 10.44 13.81
CA LEU A 177 -36.31 10.98 13.82
C LEU A 177 -35.95 11.65 15.15
N VAL A 178 -36.89 12.33 15.80
CA VAL A 178 -36.71 12.91 17.13
C VAL A 178 -36.52 11.81 18.17
N ALA A 179 -37.39 10.81 18.20
CA ALA A 179 -37.27 9.67 19.10
C ALA A 179 -35.95 8.90 18.90
N LEU A 180 -35.52 8.73 17.65
CA LEU A 180 -34.24 8.09 17.32
C LEU A 180 -33.05 8.90 17.86
N ARG A 181 -33.07 10.22 17.70
CA ARG A 181 -32.03 11.10 18.21
C ARG A 181 -31.98 11.10 19.74
N GLU A 182 -33.14 11.16 20.39
CA GLU A 182 -33.25 11.12 21.84
C GLU A 182 -32.70 9.82 22.42
N LEU A 183 -33.09 8.67 21.85
CA LEU A 183 -32.56 7.37 22.27
C LEU A 183 -31.03 7.32 22.17
N ARG A 184 -30.46 7.74 21.02
CA ARG A 184 -29.01 7.75 20.82
C ARG A 184 -28.28 8.65 21.81
N GLN A 185 -28.81 9.83 22.09
CA GLN A 185 -28.23 10.76 23.05
C GLN A 185 -28.21 10.17 24.45
N ARG A 186 -29.33 9.60 24.92
CA ARG A 186 -29.44 9.01 26.26
C ARG A 186 -28.61 7.74 26.44
N VAL A 187 -28.41 6.99 25.36
CA VAL A 187 -27.46 5.86 25.36
C VAL A 187 -26.03 6.34 25.63
N GLN A 188 -25.62 7.46 25.05
CA GLN A 188 -24.29 8.04 25.27
C GLN A 188 -24.11 8.61 26.68
N GLU A 189 -25.17 9.18 27.25
CA GLU A 189 -25.18 9.76 28.61
C GLU A 189 -25.15 8.69 29.73
N SER A 190 -25.05 7.40 29.40
CA SER A 190 -25.09 6.28 30.37
C SER A 190 -26.36 6.28 31.24
N ASP A 191 -27.50 6.63 30.65
CA ASP A 191 -28.77 6.68 31.36
C ASP A 191 -29.22 5.30 31.89
N SER A 192 -30.15 5.29 32.84
CA SER A 192 -30.62 4.07 33.50
C SER A 192 -31.19 3.05 32.48
N PRO A 193 -31.02 1.73 32.72
CA PRO A 193 -31.58 0.71 31.84
C PRO A 193 -33.10 0.83 31.63
N ALA A 194 -33.85 1.20 32.68
CA ALA A 194 -35.30 1.41 32.59
C ALA A 194 -35.66 2.53 31.61
N ARG A 195 -34.95 3.65 31.67
CA ARG A 195 -35.17 4.78 30.76
C ARG A 195 -34.85 4.44 29.31
N LYS A 196 -33.83 3.61 29.06
CA LYS A 196 -33.50 3.10 27.72
C LYS A 196 -34.62 2.24 27.14
N VAL A 197 -35.27 1.40 27.96
CA VAL A 197 -36.41 0.58 27.53
C VAL A 197 -37.61 1.47 27.18
N GLU A 198 -37.93 2.48 27.98
CA GLU A 198 -38.99 3.45 27.69
C GLU A 198 -38.76 4.18 26.35
N LEU A 199 -37.54 4.69 26.13
CA LEU A 199 -37.18 5.39 24.90
C LEU A 199 -37.19 4.46 23.67
N SER A 200 -36.77 3.20 23.85
CA SER A 200 -36.86 2.19 22.79
C SER A 200 -38.31 1.86 22.43
N ALA A 201 -39.21 1.81 23.41
CA ALA A 201 -40.64 1.62 23.18
C ALA A 201 -41.26 2.84 22.48
N ALA A 202 -40.91 4.06 22.91
CA ALA A 202 -41.36 5.29 22.26
C ALA A 202 -40.90 5.37 20.79
N LEU A 203 -39.65 4.98 20.50
CA LEU A 203 -39.15 4.86 19.13
C LEU A 203 -39.92 3.81 18.33
N ALA A 204 -40.23 2.65 18.93
CA ALA A 204 -41.03 1.61 18.28
C ALA A 204 -42.41 2.12 17.85
N THR A 205 -43.11 2.82 18.75
CA THR A 205 -44.40 3.44 18.46
C THR A 205 -44.25 4.47 17.34
N ALA A 206 -43.30 5.40 17.45
CA ALA A 206 -43.08 6.42 16.43
C ALA A 206 -42.77 5.85 15.04
N LEU A 207 -41.97 4.77 14.96
CA LEU A 207 -41.65 4.09 13.70
C LEU A 207 -42.85 3.34 13.10
N SER A 208 -43.78 2.86 13.94
CA SER A 208 -44.98 2.16 13.46
C SER A 208 -45.97 3.10 12.76
N GLU A 209 -45.95 4.38 13.10
CA GLU A 209 -46.76 5.43 12.48
C GLU A 209 -46.20 5.89 11.12
N VAL A 210 -44.95 5.52 10.78
CA VAL A 210 -44.32 5.96 9.53
C VAL A 210 -44.83 5.13 8.34
N PRO A 211 -45.52 5.75 7.37
CA PRO A 211 -46.07 5.02 6.23
C PRO A 211 -44.95 4.54 5.29
N GLY A 212 -45.08 3.29 4.84
CA GLY A 212 -44.18 2.68 3.87
C GLY A 212 -42.85 2.19 4.44
N LEU A 213 -42.66 2.18 5.77
CA LEU A 213 -41.53 1.51 6.39
C LEU A 213 -41.84 0.01 6.58
N SER A 214 -40.96 -0.86 6.10
CA SER A 214 -41.07 -2.30 6.33
C SER A 214 -40.71 -2.67 7.77
N ASP A 215 -41.20 -3.82 8.26
CA ASP A 215 -40.87 -4.29 9.61
C ASP A 215 -39.36 -4.47 9.80
N VAL A 216 -38.66 -4.96 8.77
CA VAL A 216 -37.19 -5.08 8.78
C VAL A 216 -36.54 -3.72 8.97
N GLN A 217 -36.97 -2.69 8.24
CA GLN A 217 -36.43 -1.33 8.38
C GLN A 217 -36.68 -0.76 9.77
N ARG A 218 -37.85 -1.03 10.38
CA ARG A 218 -38.16 -0.59 11.76
C ARG A 218 -37.20 -1.23 12.75
N VAL A 219 -37.02 -2.55 12.68
CA VAL A 219 -36.10 -3.30 13.55
C VAL A 219 -34.66 -2.80 13.39
N MET A 220 -34.21 -2.58 12.15
CA MET A 220 -32.86 -2.07 11.90
C MET A 220 -32.64 -0.68 12.49
N LEU A 221 -33.61 0.24 12.38
CA LEU A 221 -33.54 1.57 13.00
C LEU A 221 -33.58 1.50 14.53
N GLN A 222 -34.35 0.57 15.11
CA GLN A 222 -34.38 0.37 16.57
C GLN A 222 -33.03 -0.11 17.10
N ILE A 223 -32.45 -1.13 16.45
CA ILE A 223 -31.11 -1.63 16.80
C ILE A 223 -30.09 -0.50 16.66
N ASP A 224 -30.11 0.25 15.54
CA ASP A 224 -29.18 1.35 15.31
C ASP A 224 -29.37 2.53 16.29
N GLY A 225 -30.59 2.74 16.79
CA GLY A 225 -30.90 3.73 17.81
C GLY A 225 -30.19 3.48 19.15
N THR A 226 -29.81 2.22 19.42
CA THR A 226 -29.00 1.86 20.60
C THR A 226 -27.49 2.09 20.40
N LEU A 227 -27.08 2.57 19.23
CA LEU A 227 -25.68 2.84 18.90
C LEU A 227 -25.44 4.34 18.73
N PRO A 228 -24.19 4.82 18.93
CA PRO A 228 -23.86 6.23 18.66
C PRO A 228 -24.20 6.63 17.22
N ALA A 229 -24.50 7.91 17.02
CA ALA A 229 -24.81 8.45 15.70
C ALA A 229 -23.73 8.10 14.66
N LEU A 230 -24.14 7.57 13.50
CA LEU A 230 -23.21 6.99 12.54
C LEU A 230 -22.39 8.04 11.79
N ARG A 231 -22.98 9.20 11.46
CA ARG A 231 -22.34 10.22 10.63
C ARG A 231 -21.03 10.76 11.24
N PRO A 232 -20.97 11.14 12.54
CA PRO A 232 -19.71 11.52 13.19
C PRO A 232 -18.66 10.40 13.18
N LEU A 233 -19.07 9.17 13.52
CA LEU A 233 -18.17 8.00 13.53
C LEU A 233 -17.58 7.71 12.16
N ARG A 234 -18.40 7.74 11.10
CA ARG A 234 -17.95 7.55 9.72
C ARG A 234 -16.98 8.65 9.30
N SER A 235 -17.29 9.91 9.62
CA SER A 235 -16.42 11.05 9.32
C SER A 235 -15.07 10.92 10.02
N GLN A 236 -15.05 10.48 11.28
CA GLN A 236 -13.82 10.20 12.02
C GLN A 236 -13.04 9.03 11.42
N ALA A 237 -13.71 7.93 11.07
CA ALA A 237 -13.07 6.76 10.47
C ALA A 237 -12.48 7.06 9.08
N ASN A 238 -13.18 7.84 8.25
CA ASN A 238 -12.64 8.29 6.96
C ASN A 238 -11.40 9.16 7.14
N ARG A 239 -11.41 10.13 8.07
CA ARG A 239 -10.20 10.92 8.39
C ARG A 239 -9.04 10.06 8.87
N ALA A 240 -9.30 9.07 9.72
CA ALA A 240 -8.27 8.16 10.21
C ALA A 240 -7.68 7.32 9.07
N TYR A 241 -8.51 6.84 8.16
CA TYR A 241 -8.08 6.14 6.95
C TYR A 241 -7.24 7.03 6.03
N GLU A 242 -7.71 8.24 5.72
CA GLU A 242 -7.00 9.21 4.88
C GLU A 242 -5.64 9.59 5.48
N ALA A 243 -5.58 9.80 6.80
CA ALA A 243 -4.32 10.06 7.50
C ALA A 243 -3.36 8.88 7.39
N ALA A 244 -3.81 7.66 7.71
CA ALA A 244 -2.98 6.45 7.63
C ALA A 244 -2.49 6.19 6.20
N LEU A 245 -3.34 6.39 5.20
CA LEU A 245 -2.95 6.25 3.79
C LEU A 245 -1.96 7.34 3.37
N GLY A 246 -2.16 8.57 3.83
CA GLY A 246 -1.24 9.69 3.61
C GLY A 246 0.15 9.43 4.17
N GLU A 247 0.23 8.92 5.40
CA GLU A 247 1.48 8.51 6.04
C GLU A 247 2.18 7.38 5.26
N LEU A 248 1.44 6.33 4.86
CA LEU A 248 1.98 5.25 4.04
C LEU A 248 2.54 5.77 2.70
N VAL A 249 1.81 6.63 2.01
CA VAL A 249 2.25 7.20 0.72
C VAL A 249 3.48 8.09 0.91
N ALA A 250 3.52 8.88 1.99
CA ALA A 250 4.68 9.72 2.31
C ALA A 250 5.93 8.87 2.59
N ALA A 251 5.82 7.87 3.45
CA ALA A 251 6.93 6.95 3.77
C ALA A 251 7.39 6.18 2.53
N SER A 252 6.44 5.71 1.71
CA SER A 252 6.74 5.02 0.45
C SER A 252 7.50 5.92 -0.54
N ARG A 253 7.12 7.20 -0.64
CA ARG A 253 7.86 8.16 -1.48
C ARG A 253 9.27 8.42 -0.96
N THR A 254 9.45 8.45 0.36
CA THR A 254 10.78 8.60 0.97
C THR A 254 11.64 7.39 0.67
N LEU A 255 11.11 6.17 0.91
CA LEU A 255 11.80 4.91 0.61
C LEU A 255 12.24 4.85 -0.86
N LEU A 256 11.33 5.14 -1.78
CA LEU A 256 11.62 5.11 -3.21
C LEU A 256 12.62 6.21 -3.63
N ARG A 257 12.67 7.35 -2.95
CA ARG A 257 13.63 8.44 -3.23
C ARG A 257 14.98 8.25 -2.58
N SER A 258 15.05 7.68 -1.38
CA SER A 258 16.31 7.38 -0.68
C SER A 258 17.10 6.33 -1.42
N ASP A 259 16.39 5.40 -2.06
CA ASP A 259 16.95 4.31 -2.84
C ASP A 259 17.42 4.74 -4.25
N ASP A 260 16.93 5.87 -4.78
CA ASP A 260 17.40 6.47 -6.04
C ASP A 260 18.75 7.22 -5.90
N ARG A 261 19.16 7.53 -4.66
CA ARG A 261 20.48 8.15 -4.38
C ARG A 261 21.51 7.05 -4.19
N GLN A 262 21.94 6.40 -5.27
CA GLN A 262 23.19 5.63 -5.22
C GLN A 262 24.37 6.59 -4.98
N PRO A 263 25.32 6.26 -4.08
CA PRO A 263 26.54 7.02 -3.95
C PRO A 263 27.38 6.88 -5.22
N ASP A 264 27.76 8.00 -5.81
CA ASP A 264 28.78 8.10 -6.87
C ASP A 264 30.14 7.55 -6.39
#